data_AF-A0A6N3Z152-F1
#
_entry.id   AF-A0A6N3Z152-F1
#
_cell.length_a   1.000
_cell.length_b   1.000
_cell.length_c   1.000
_cell.angle_alpha   90.00
_cell.angle_beta   90.00
_cell.angle_gamma   90.00
#
_symmetry.space_group_name_H-M   'P 1'
#
loop_
_entity.id
_entity.type
_entity.pdbx_description
1 polymer ?
#
loop_
_entity_poly.entity_id
_entity_poly.type
_entity_poly.pdbx_seq_one_letter_code
_entity_poly.pdbx_strand_id
1 'polypeptide(L)'
;MDLFVDKLLPALLGLLAGIVGSLIAPWVNWRIEKKRSKQQSRKELIDNARKFLASKEWVQTEFNSTVTYSEIRPHLSQETINMIEKGELIIRRGRGGNVIHSTVLDDLAQKEKEWGIR
;
A
#
# COMPACT_ATOMS: atom_id res chain seq x y z
N MET A 1 55.73 12.54 19.33
CA MET A 1 54.92 12.22 18.13
C MET A 1 53.62 11.50 18.51
N ASP A 2 53.62 10.79 19.64
CA ASP A 2 52.47 9.97 20.11
C ASP A 2 51.24 10.81 20.47
N LEU A 3 51.41 11.98 21.11
CA LEU A 3 50.29 12.83 21.54
C LEU A 3 49.45 13.42 20.40
N PHE A 4 50.03 13.59 19.21
CA PHE A 4 49.35 14.14 18.03
C PHE A 4 48.52 13.04 17.35
N VAL A 5 49.11 11.85 17.17
CA VAL A 5 48.40 10.69 16.61
C VAL A 5 47.31 10.19 17.56
N ASP A 6 47.57 10.14 18.87
CA ASP A 6 46.63 9.61 19.87
C ASP A 6 45.41 10.50 20.11
N LYS A 7 45.49 11.81 19.82
CA LYS A 7 44.41 12.77 20.08
C LYS A 7 43.79 13.39 18.84
N LEU A 8 44.58 13.70 17.81
CA LEU A 8 44.03 14.28 16.57
C LEU A 8 43.43 13.24 15.64
N LEU A 9 43.95 12.00 15.62
CA LEU A 9 43.41 10.95 14.77
C LEU A 9 41.97 10.55 15.17
N PRO A 10 41.65 10.33 16.47
CA PRO A 10 40.26 10.11 16.89
C PRO A 10 39.36 11.33 16.68
N ALA A 11 39.88 12.55 16.89
CA ALA A 11 39.12 13.77 16.68
C ALA A 11 38.77 13.99 15.19
N LEU A 12 39.71 13.74 14.27
CA LEU A 12 39.49 13.80 12.83
C LEU A 12 38.54 12.69 12.36
N LEU A 13 38.68 11.46 12.88
CA LEU A 13 37.76 10.37 12.57
C LEU A 13 36.34 10.64 13.08
N GLY A 14 36.20 11.22 14.27
CA GLY A 14 34.90 11.65 14.81
C GLY A 14 34.26 12.77 13.99
N LEU A 15 35.06 13.73 13.52
CA LEU A 15 34.59 14.83 12.69
C LEU A 15 34.20 14.35 11.28
N LEU A 16 34.99 13.47 10.67
CA LEU A 16 34.66 12.85 9.38
C LEU A 16 33.43 11.93 9.49
N ALA A 17 33.30 11.16 10.57
CA ALA A 17 32.10 10.37 10.83
C ALA A 17 30.86 11.25 11.05
N GLY A 18 31.01 12.40 11.72
CA GLY A 18 29.94 13.39 11.88
C GLY A 18 29.50 14.02 10.56
N ILE A 19 30.44 14.33 9.66
CA ILE A 19 30.15 14.88 8.31
C ILE A 19 29.50 13.82 7.42
N VAL A 20 30.03 12.59 7.42
CA VAL A 20 29.47 11.49 6.64
C VAL A 20 28.07 11.12 7.18
N GLY A 21 27.89 11.14 8.50
CA GLY A 21 26.59 10.93 9.15
C GLY A 21 25.57 12.02 8.81
N SER A 22 25.95 13.30 8.82
CA SER A 22 25.06 14.41 8.47
C SER A 22 24.67 14.42 6.99
N LEU A 23 25.54 13.92 6.11
CA LEU A 23 25.26 13.81 4.69
C LEU A 23 24.44 12.57 4.34
N ILE A 24 24.60 11.44 5.04
CA ILE A 24 23.89 10.17 4.73
C ILE A 24 22.52 10.10 5.42
N ALA A 25 22.39 10.63 6.64
CA ALA A 25 21.14 10.57 7.41
C ALA A 25 19.90 11.10 6.66
N PRO A 26 19.95 12.22 5.91
CA PRO A 26 18.81 12.71 5.13
C PRO A 26 18.31 11.71 4.09
N TRP A 27 19.22 10.99 3.41
CA TRP A 27 18.85 10.02 2.36
C TRP A 27 18.22 8.75 2.94
N VAL A 28 18.75 8.30 4.08
CA VAL A 28 18.19 7.14 4.80
C VAL A 28 16.80 7.48 5.32
N ASN A 29 16.64 8.62 5.99
CA ASN A 29 15.34 9.10 6.46
C ASN A 29 14.36 9.29 5.31
N TRP A 30 14.78 9.92 4.21
CA TRP A 30 13.93 10.08 3.03
C TRP A 30 13.48 8.74 2.44
N ARG A 31 14.37 7.75 2.36
CA ARG A 31 14.02 6.42 1.88
C ARG A 31 13.00 5.72 2.78
N ILE A 32 13.14 5.86 4.10
CA ILE A 32 12.19 5.33 5.09
C ILE A 32 10.84 6.05 4.95
N GLU A 33 10.86 7.38 4.90
CA GLU A 33 9.65 8.21 4.76
C GLU A 33 8.90 7.87 3.47
N LYS A 34 9.62 7.70 2.35
CA LYS A 34 9.04 7.29 1.07
C LYS A 34 8.40 5.90 1.15
N LYS A 35 9.04 4.95 1.83
CA LYS A 35 8.48 3.61 2.05
C LYS A 35 7.22 3.69 2.91
N ARG A 36 7.27 4.48 4.00
CA ARG A 36 6.16 4.69 4.93
C ARG A 36 4.96 5.34 4.22
N SER A 37 5.20 6.45 3.50
CA SER A 37 4.19 7.15 2.71
C SER A 37 3.53 6.22 1.69
N LYS A 38 4.32 5.43 0.94
CA LYS A 38 3.77 4.45 -0.01
C LYS A 38 2.89 3.40 0.67
N GLN A 39 3.32 2.87 1.82
CA GLN A 39 2.55 1.87 2.56
C GLN A 39 1.27 2.48 3.14
N GLN A 40 1.33 3.73 3.62
CA GLN A 40 0.20 4.46 4.14
C GLN A 40 -0.85 4.74 3.05
N SER A 41 -0.45 5.24 1.88
CA SER A 41 -1.38 5.49 0.77
C SER A 41 -2.09 4.22 0.29
N ARG A 42 -1.38 3.08 0.27
CA ARG A 42 -1.99 1.78 -0.06
C ARG A 42 -3.01 1.33 0.97
N LYS A 43 -2.71 1.53 2.25
CA LYS A 43 -3.63 1.21 3.35
C LYS A 43 -4.88 2.09 3.28
N GLU A 44 -4.71 3.38 3.02
CA GLU A 44 -5.82 4.34 2.85
C GLU A 44 -6.71 3.97 1.67
N LEU A 45 -6.13 3.62 0.52
CA LEU A 45 -6.89 3.14 -0.65
C LEU A 45 -7.81 1.96 -0.30
N ILE A 46 -7.27 0.94 0.36
CA ILE A 46 -8.04 -0.27 0.71
C ILE A 46 -9.07 0.02 1.81
N ASP A 47 -8.71 0.83 2.80
CA ASP A 47 -9.62 1.20 3.89
C ASP A 47 -10.80 2.02 3.37
N ASN A 48 -10.55 3.00 2.51
CA ASN A 48 -11.58 3.79 1.85
C ASN A 48 -12.49 2.91 0.98
N ALA A 49 -11.90 1.99 0.21
CA ALA A 49 -12.67 1.05 -0.59
C ALA A 49 -13.56 0.15 0.28
N ARG A 50 -13.04 -0.38 1.40
CA ARG A 50 -13.82 -1.19 2.34
C ARG A 50 -14.95 -0.40 3.00
N LYS A 51 -14.68 0.83 3.42
CA LYS A 51 -15.70 1.73 3.99
C LYS A 51 -16.81 1.99 2.99
N PHE A 52 -16.48 2.25 1.73
CA PHE A 52 -17.45 2.42 0.67
C PHE A 52 -18.26 1.14 0.41
N LEU A 53 -17.60 -0.01 0.28
CA LEU A 53 -18.26 -1.31 0.08
C LEU A 53 -19.16 -1.73 1.25
N ALA A 54 -18.88 -1.25 2.47
CA ALA A 54 -19.69 -1.48 3.65
C ALA A 54 -20.80 -0.44 3.84
N SER A 55 -20.81 0.64 3.04
CA SER A 55 -21.78 1.71 3.14
C SER A 55 -23.12 1.30 2.55
N LYS A 56 -24.18 2.02 2.93
CA LYS A 56 -25.52 1.85 2.33
C LYS A 56 -25.62 2.42 0.92
N GLU A 57 -24.64 3.23 0.51
CA GLU A 57 -24.57 3.84 -0.82
C GLU A 57 -24.06 2.83 -1.86
N TRP A 58 -23.47 1.72 -1.42
CA TRP A 58 -23.00 0.70 -2.33
C TRP A 58 -24.17 -0.03 -3.00
N VAL A 59 -24.27 0.13 -4.31
CA VAL A 59 -25.25 -0.55 -5.16
C VAL A 59 -24.49 -1.28 -6.27
N GLN A 60 -24.69 -2.59 -6.39
CA GLN A 60 -23.96 -3.44 -7.35
C GLN A 60 -24.05 -2.93 -8.79
N THR A 61 -25.23 -2.50 -9.23
CA THR A 61 -25.49 -2.07 -10.62
C THR A 61 -24.81 -0.77 -10.99
N GLU A 62 -24.49 0.07 -10.00
CA GLU A 62 -23.87 1.39 -10.20
C GLU A 62 -22.39 1.39 -9.83
N PHE A 63 -21.89 0.31 -9.23
CA PHE A 63 -20.55 0.24 -8.67
C PHE A 63 -19.46 0.59 -9.69
N ASN A 64 -19.59 0.13 -10.94
CA ASN A 64 -18.63 0.38 -12.01
C ASN A 64 -18.49 1.87 -12.41
N SER A 65 -19.47 2.71 -12.05
CA SER A 65 -19.48 4.15 -12.33
C SER A 65 -18.89 4.99 -11.19
N THR A 66 -18.51 4.36 -10.08
CA THR A 66 -18.02 5.05 -8.89
C THR A 66 -16.55 5.41 -9.00
N VAL A 67 -16.15 6.47 -8.29
CA VAL A 67 -14.74 6.85 -8.11
C VAL A 67 -13.98 5.71 -7.44
N THR A 68 -14.55 5.12 -6.39
CA THR A 68 -13.93 4.01 -5.65
C THR A 68 -13.62 2.82 -6.56
N TYR A 69 -14.52 2.45 -7.48
CA TYR A 69 -14.23 1.40 -8.45
C TYR A 69 -13.05 1.78 -9.35
N SER A 70 -13.04 2.99 -9.89
CA SER A 70 -11.96 3.47 -10.77
C SER A 70 -10.59 3.42 -10.09
N GLU A 71 -10.53 3.75 -8.80
CA GLU A 71 -9.29 3.70 -8.00
C GLU A 71 -8.80 2.28 -7.74
N ILE A 72 -9.70 1.34 -7.43
CA ILE A 72 -9.31 -0.04 -7.10
C ILE A 72 -9.22 -0.96 -8.32
N ARG A 73 -9.85 -0.62 -9.44
CA ARG A 73 -9.92 -1.44 -10.67
C ARG A 73 -8.55 -1.98 -11.13
N PRO A 74 -7.45 -1.20 -11.15
CA PRO A 74 -6.13 -1.71 -11.55
C PRO A 74 -5.55 -2.77 -10.61
N HIS A 75 -6.18 -2.97 -9.46
CA HIS A 75 -5.77 -3.91 -8.42
C HIS A 75 -6.70 -5.12 -8.30
N LEU A 76 -7.81 -5.13 -9.05
CA LEU A 76 -8.73 -6.27 -9.11
C LEU A 76 -8.24 -7.32 -10.10
N SER A 77 -8.66 -8.55 -9.90
CA SER A 77 -8.44 -9.63 -10.85
C SER A 77 -9.26 -9.42 -12.11
N GLN A 78 -8.80 -9.96 -13.25
CA GLN A 78 -9.53 -9.87 -14.51
C GLN A 78 -10.91 -10.55 -14.43
N GLU A 79 -11.03 -11.60 -13.61
CA GLU A 79 -12.29 -12.27 -13.30
C GLU A 79 -13.28 -11.27 -12.68
N THR A 80 -12.88 -10.60 -11.60
CA THR A 80 -13.72 -9.60 -10.92
C THR A 80 -14.12 -8.45 -11.84
N ILE A 81 -13.17 -7.94 -12.64
CA ILE A 81 -13.44 -6.88 -13.61
C ILE A 81 -14.50 -7.33 -14.63
N ASN A 82 -14.38 -8.54 -15.18
CA ASN A 82 -15.37 -9.07 -16.12
C ASN A 82 -16.75 -9.26 -15.46
N MET A 83 -16.80 -9.74 -14.21
CA MET A 83 -18.07 -9.86 -13.47
C MET A 83 -18.77 -8.51 -13.31
N ILE A 84 -18.01 -7.44 -13.06
CA ILE A 84 -18.52 -6.08 -12.86
C ILE A 84 -18.89 -5.39 -14.18
N GLU A 85 -18.01 -5.45 -15.18
CA GLU A 85 -18.15 -4.67 -16.42
C GLU A 85 -18.98 -5.38 -17.49
N LYS A 86 -18.91 -6.72 -17.54
CA LYS A 86 -19.58 -7.53 -18.57
C LYS A 86 -20.78 -8.30 -18.03
N GLY A 87 -20.98 -8.29 -16.71
CA GLY A 87 -22.06 -9.06 -16.07
C GLY A 87 -21.86 -10.57 -16.18
N GLU A 88 -20.62 -11.04 -16.32
CA GLU A 88 -20.33 -12.48 -16.34
C GLU A 88 -20.74 -13.12 -15.00
N LEU A 89 -21.75 -13.99 -15.04
CA LEU A 89 -22.27 -14.66 -13.85
C LEU A 89 -21.42 -15.89 -13.51
N ILE A 90 -20.52 -15.74 -12.55
CA ILE A 90 -19.76 -16.86 -11.98
C ILE A 90 -20.48 -17.35 -10.72
N ILE A 91 -21.09 -18.53 -10.82
CA ILE A 91 -21.78 -19.16 -9.68
C ILE A 91 -20.72 -19.74 -8.75
N ARG A 92 -20.49 -19.09 -7.60
CA ARG A 92 -19.64 -19.62 -6.52
C ARG A 92 -20.51 -20.33 -5.48
N ARG A 93 -20.34 -21.65 -5.34
CA ARG A 93 -21.07 -22.46 -4.36
C ARG A 93 -20.49 -22.22 -2.95
N GLY A 94 -21.34 -21.86 -1.99
CA GLY A 94 -21.01 -21.87 -0.55
C GLY A 94 -20.87 -20.52 0.15
N ARG A 95 -20.91 -19.38 -0.56
CA ARG A 95 -21.06 -18.05 0.05
C ARG A 95 -22.46 -17.52 -0.23
N GLY A 96 -23.25 -17.30 0.82
CA GLY A 96 -24.50 -16.54 0.72
C GLY A 96 -24.20 -15.05 0.49
N GLY A 97 -25.12 -14.35 -0.17
CA GLY A 97 -25.02 -12.90 -0.41
C GLY A 97 -24.52 -12.53 -1.80
N ASN A 98 -24.00 -11.31 -1.93
CA ASN A 98 -23.61 -10.72 -3.20
C ASN A 98 -22.23 -11.22 -3.66
N VAL A 99 -22.18 -11.96 -4.76
CA VAL A 99 -20.93 -12.56 -5.25
C VAL A 99 -19.91 -11.49 -5.62
N ILE A 100 -20.31 -10.45 -6.37
CA ILE A 100 -19.42 -9.36 -6.78
C ILE A 100 -18.79 -8.69 -5.56
N HIS A 101 -19.61 -8.37 -4.55
CA HIS A 101 -19.14 -7.78 -3.30
C HIS A 101 -18.05 -8.62 -2.65
N SER A 102 -18.31 -9.92 -2.50
CA SER A 102 -17.38 -10.84 -1.86
C SER A 102 -16.07 -11.02 -2.66
N THR A 103 -16.14 -11.05 -3.99
CA THR A 103 -14.96 -11.21 -4.85
C THR A 103 -14.09 -9.94 -4.83
N VAL A 104 -14.70 -8.75 -4.84
CA VAL A 104 -13.95 -7.49 -4.68
C VAL A 104 -13.22 -7.47 -3.34
N LEU A 105 -13.88 -7.89 -2.25
CA LEU A 105 -13.24 -7.95 -0.93
C LEU A 105 -12.08 -8.95 -0.88
N ASP A 106 -12.21 -10.10 -1.55
CA ASP A 106 -11.12 -11.08 -1.65
C ASP A 106 -9.92 -10.52 -2.43
N ASP A 107 -10.16 -9.86 -3.56
CA ASP A 107 -9.09 -9.22 -4.36
C ASP A 107 -8.35 -8.15 -3.55
N LEU A 108 -9.09 -7.31 -2.81
CA LEU A 108 -8.50 -6.32 -1.89
C LEU A 108 -7.68 -6.99 -0.79
N ALA A 109 -8.16 -8.08 -0.20
CA ALA A 109 -7.43 -8.84 0.82
C ALA A 109 -6.18 -9.51 0.26
N GLN A 110 -6.22 -9.99 -0.99
CA GLN A 110 -5.05 -10.50 -1.68
C GLN A 110 -4.03 -9.39 -1.91
N LYS A 111 -4.46 -8.21 -2.34
CA LYS A 111 -3.57 -7.05 -2.56
C LYS A 111 -2.93 -6.56 -1.27
N GLU A 112 -3.64 -6.59 -0.14
CA GLU A 112 -3.04 -6.32 1.18
C GLU A 112 -1.86 -7.22 1.50
N LYS A 113 -2.01 -8.53 1.24
CA LYS A 113 -0.94 -9.52 1.46
C LYS A 113 0.24 -9.28 0.54
N GLU A 114 -0.02 -9.05 -0.75
CA GLU A 114 1.03 -8.73 -1.74
C GLU A 114 1.80 -7.46 -1.38
N TRP A 115 1.13 -6.48 -0.78
CA TRP A 115 1.76 -5.22 -0.35
C TRP A 115 2.40 -5.27 1.03
N GLY A 116 2.27 -6.39 1.76
CA GLY A 116 2.79 -6.54 3.12
C GLY A 116 2.13 -5.61 4.13
N ILE A 117 0.82 -5.35 3.95
CA ILE A 117 0.02 -4.56 4.89
C ILE A 117 -0.56 -5.46 5.99
N ARG A 118 -1.02 -6.66 5.61
CA ARG A 118 -1.61 -7.67 6.50
C ARG A 118 -1.32 -9.08 6.01
#